data_AF-A0A2M6X0D1-F1
#
_entry.id   AF-A0A2M6X0D1-F1
#
_cell.length_a   1.000
_cell.length_b   1.000
_cell.length_c   1.000
_cell.angle_alpha   90.00
_cell.angle_beta   90.00
_cell.angle_gamma   90.00
#
_symmetry.space_group_name_H-M   'P 1'
#
loop_
_entity.id
_entity.type
_entity.pdbx_description
1 polymer ?
#
loop_
_entity_poly.entity_id
_entity_poly.type
_entity_poly.pdbx_seq_one_letter_code
_entity_poly.pdbx_strand_id
1 'polypeptide(L)' 'MASTKKTAAFNFTDGFKELEKLVADFESREIDLEKDLPHFERGLKLAQQLQRRLKEIENKVVEIDRRFSEPTEEK' A
#
# COMPACT_ATOMS: atom_id res chain seq x y z
N MET A 1 17.49 -28.93 0.93
CA MET A 1 16.10 -28.43 0.92
C MET A 1 16.15 -26.94 0.63
N ALA A 2 15.75 -26.52 -0.57
CA ALA A 2 15.77 -25.11 -0.97
C ALA A 2 14.42 -24.48 -0.60
N SER A 3 14.38 -23.77 0.53
CA SER A 3 13.19 -23.01 0.93
C SER A 3 13.14 -21.75 0.06
N THR A 4 12.30 -21.78 -0.96
CA THR A 4 11.94 -20.62 -1.79
C THR A 4 11.32 -19.56 -0.89
N LYS A 5 12.14 -18.56 -0.51
CA LYS A 5 11.70 -17.37 0.22
C LYS A 5 10.81 -16.57 -0.73
N LYS A 6 9.53 -16.94 -0.77
CA LYS A 6 8.46 -16.22 -1.47
C LYS A 6 8.49 -14.80 -0.91
N THR A 7 9.04 -13.87 -1.68
CA THR A 7 9.12 -12.45 -1.34
C THR A 7 7.72 -12.02 -0.92
N ALA A 8 7.52 -11.76 0.37
CA ALA A 8 6.21 -11.41 0.89
C ALA A 8 5.81 -10.10 0.22
N ALA A 9 4.91 -10.19 -0.76
CA ALA A 9 4.34 -9.01 -1.39
C ALA A 9 3.68 -8.17 -0.29
N PHE A 10 3.95 -6.87 -0.31
CA PHE A 10 3.35 -5.93 0.62
C PHE A 10 1.82 -6.09 0.61
N ASN A 11 1.24 -6.37 1.78
CA ASN A 11 -0.20 -6.46 1.95
C ASN A 11 -0.75 -5.07 2.27
N PHE A 12 -1.62 -4.56 1.37
CA PHE A 12 -2.25 -3.26 1.52
C PHE A 12 -3.02 -3.11 2.84
N THR A 13 -3.81 -4.12 3.21
CA THR A 13 -4.65 -4.05 4.42
C THR A 13 -3.80 -3.98 5.68
N ASP A 14 -2.72 -4.75 5.74
CA ASP A 14 -1.83 -4.76 6.90
C ASP A 14 -1.07 -3.44 7.00
N GLY A 15 -0.55 -2.92 5.88
CA GLY A 15 0.14 -1.62 5.85
C GLY A 15 -0.78 -0.44 6.18
N PHE A 16 -2.05 -0.50 5.76
CA PHE A 16 -3.03 0.54 6.05
C PHE A 16 -3.38 0.55 7.55
N LYS A 17 -3.64 -0.63 8.14
CA LYS A 17 -3.86 -0.76 9.59
C LYS A 17 -2.66 -0.30 10.41
N GLU A 18 -1.45 -0.55 9.94
CA GLU A 18 -0.24 -0.06 10.62
C GLU A 18 -0.17 1.48 10.58
N LEU A 19 -0.48 2.09 9.43
CA LEU A 19 -0.53 3.54 9.29
C LEU A 19 -1.60 4.17 10.18
N GLU A 20 -2.81 3.59 10.23
CA GLU A 20 -3.89 4.05 11.13
C GLU A 20 -3.46 4.03 12.60
N LYS A 21 -2.76 2.98 13.02
CA LYS A 21 -2.23 2.89 14.39
C LYS A 21 -1.19 3.96 14.70
N LEU A 22 -0.30 4.25 13.76
CA LEU A 22 0.70 5.31 13.92
C LEU A 22 0.04 6.69 14.03
N VAL A 23 -0.98 6.95 13.21
CA VAL A 23 -1.74 8.21 13.28
C VAL A 23 -2.48 8.33 14.61
N ALA A 24 -3.18 7.26 15.03
CA ALA A 24 -3.89 7.25 16.30
C ALA A 24 -2.94 7.45 17.50
N ASP A 25 -1.73 6.87 17.46
CA ASP A 25 -0.72 7.09 18.48
C ASP A 25 -0.32 8.58 18.53
N PHE A 26 0.01 9.19 17.39
CA PHE A 26 0.35 10.62 17.31
C PHE A 26 -0.78 11.57 17.75
N GLU A 27 -2.04 11.20 17.55
CA GLU A 27 -3.19 11.99 17.99
C GLU A 27 -3.50 11.82 19.48
N SER A 28 -3.10 10.70 20.09
CA SER A 28 -3.45 10.35 21.47
C SER A 28 -2.55 10.96 22.54
N ARG A 29 -1.37 11.48 22.15
CA ARG A 29 -0.33 11.97 23.07
C ARG A 29 0.40 13.18 22.50
N GLU A 30 1.13 13.87 23.38
CA GLU A 30 2.09 14.87 22.92
C GLU A 30 3.26 14.22 22.17
N ILE A 31 3.70 14.88 21.11
CA ILE A 31 4.78 14.44 20.23
C ILE A 31 6.12 14.76 20.88
N ASP A 32 6.97 13.74 21.02
CA ASP A 32 8.38 13.87 21.38
C ASP A 32 9.20 13.73 20.10
N LEU A 33 9.72 14.85 19.61
CA LEU A 33 10.38 14.95 18.31
C LEU A 33 11.49 13.89 18.12
N GLU A 34 12.31 13.63 19.14
CA GLU A 34 13.44 12.70 19.02
C GLU A 34 12.98 11.24 19.01
N LYS A 35 11.94 10.90 19.77
CA LYS A 35 11.40 9.53 19.84
C LYS A 35 10.44 9.21 18.70
N ASP A 36 9.79 10.23 18.13
CA ASP A 36 8.74 10.06 17.13
C ASP A 36 9.25 10.19 15.69
N LEU A 37 10.46 10.74 15.49
CA LEU A 37 11.08 10.82 14.16
C LEU A 37 11.13 9.45 13.43
N PRO A 38 11.49 8.32 14.07
CA PRO A 38 11.46 7.00 13.43
C PRO A 38 10.04 6.55 13.05
N HIS A 39 9.05 6.85 13.90
CA HIS A 39 7.63 6.57 13.63
C HIS A 39 7.13 7.39 12.44
N PHE A 40 7.58 8.63 12.32
CA PHE A 40 7.29 9.52 11.21
C PHE A 40 7.87 8.99 9.89
N GLU A 41 9.15 8.60 9.89
CA GLU A 41 9.77 7.95 8.74
C GLU A 41 9.04 6.68 8.32
N ARG A 42 8.62 5.87 9.31
CA ARG A 42 7.85 4.64 9.06
C ARG A 42 6.50 4.96 8.43
N GLY A 43 5.77 5.95 8.97
CA GLY A 43 4.51 6.41 8.42
C GLY A 43 4.64 6.87 6.96
N LEU A 44 5.68 7.65 6.64
CA LEU A 44 5.97 8.07 5.27
C LEU A 44 6.29 6.88 4.34
N LYS A 45 7.08 5.91 4.80
CA LYS A 45 7.39 4.69 4.03
C LYS A 45 6.11 3.87 3.77
N LEU A 46 5.25 3.70 4.77
CA LEU A 46 3.97 3.00 4.61
C LEU A 46 3.05 3.72 3.62
N ALA A 47 2.91 5.05 3.74
CA ALA A 47 2.09 5.84 2.82
C ALA A 47 2.57 5.68 1.37
N GLN A 48 3.88 5.73 1.12
CA GLN A 48 4.43 5.48 -0.21
C GLN A 48 4.15 4.07 -0.73
N GLN A 49 4.25 3.05 0.12
CA GLN A 49 3.96 1.66 -0.26
C GLN A 49 2.49 1.46 -0.60
N LEU A 50 1.58 2.05 0.19
CA LEU A 50 0.13 2.03 -0.04
C LEU A 50 -0.22 2.70 -1.37
N GLN A 51 0.31 3.90 -1.62
CA GLN A 51 0.09 4.63 -2.88
C GLN A 51 0.59 3.84 -4.10
N ARG A 52 1.79 3.23 -4.02
CA ARG A 52 2.30 2.37 -5.10
C ARG A 52 1.36 1.21 -5.37
N ARG A 53 0.88 0.54 -4.31
CA ARG A 53 -0.02 -0.61 -4.44
C ARG A 53 -1.38 -0.22 -5.03
N LEU A 54 -1.92 0.94 -4.64
CA LEU A 54 -3.16 1.46 -5.24
C LEU A 54 -2.97 1.71 -6.74
N LYS A 55 -1.89 2.39 -7.13
CA LYS A 55 -1.59 2.65 -8.54
C LYS A 55 -1.43 1.36 -9.36
N GLU A 56 -0.80 0.33 -8.81
CA GLU A 56 -0.72 -0.98 -9.46
C GLU A 56 -2.11 -1.60 -9.70
N ILE A 57 -3.02 -1.46 -8.75
CA ILE A 57 -4.38 -1.98 -8.86
C ILE A 57 -5.19 -1.14 -9.86
N GLU A 58 -5.09 0.19 -9.81
CA GLU A 58 -5.74 1.10 -10.77
C GLU A 58 -5.34 0.76 -12.21
N ASN A 59 -4.03 0.58 -12.47
CA ASN A 59 -3.55 0.18 -13.79
C ASN A 59 -4.15 -1.15 -14.25
N LYS A 60 -4.23 -2.15 -13.35
CA LYS A 60 -4.85 -3.45 -13.66
C LYS A 60 -6.34 -3.32 -13.97
N VAL A 61 -7.06 -2.46 -13.24
CA VAL A 61 -8.48 -2.20 -13.50
C VAL A 61 -8.65 -1.57 -14.89
N VAL A 62 -7.81 -0.59 -15.25
CA VAL A 62 -7.83 0.02 -16.59
C VAL A 62 -7.52 -1.00 -17.68
N GLU A 63 -6.56 -1.90 -17.47
CA GLU A 63 -6.27 -2.98 -18.42
C GLU A 63 -7.44 -3.95 -18.58
N ILE A 64 -8.10 -4.32 -17.46
CA ILE A 64 -9.31 -5.14 -17.48
C ILE A 64 -10.41 -4.43 -18.27
N ASP A 65 -10.70 -3.17 -17.95
CA ASP A 65 -11.74 -2.39 -18.60
C ASP A 65 -11.54 -2.29 -20.12
N ARG A 66 -10.31 -2.00 -20.57
CA ARG A 66 -9.95 -2.00 -22.00
C ARG A 66 -10.18 -3.34 -22.67
N ARG A 67 -9.79 -4.45 -22.02
CA ARG A 67 -9.97 -5.81 -22.57
C ARG A 67 -11.44 -6.20 -22.75
N PHE A 68 -12.35 -5.64 -21.96
CA PHE A 68 -13.78 -5.93 -22.03
C PHE A 68 -14.60 -4.85 -22.76
N SER A 69 -14.00 -3.70 -23.05
CA SER A 69 -14.62 -2.58 -23.79
C SER A 69 -14.36 -2.61 -25.30
N GLU A 70 -13.49 -3.50 -25.80
CA GLU A 70 -13.39 -3.76 -27.24
C GLU A 70 -14.67 -4.46 -27.73
N PRO A 71 -15.46 -3.84 -28.64
CA PRO A 71 -16.56 -4.55 -29.28
C PRO A 71 -15.94 -5.71 -30.05
N THR A 72 -16.44 -6.91 -29.78
CA THR A 72 -16.22 -8.05 -30.65
C THR A 72 -16.94 -7.70 -31.96
N GLU A 73 -16.20 -7.10 -32.90
CA GLU A 73 -16.61 -7.00 -34.30
C GLU A 73 -16.69 -8.43 -34.84
N GLU A 74 -17.84 -9.07 -34.64
CA GLU A 74 -18.25 -10.23 -35.43
C GLU A 74 -18.34 -9.76 -36.89
N LYS A 75 -17.45 -10.31 -37.73
CA LYS A 75 -17.49 -10.18 -39.19
C LYS A 75 -18.70 -10.87 -39.79
#